data_AF-A0A323TGY2-F1
#
_entry.id   AF-A0A323TGY2-F1
#
_cell.length_a   1.000
_cell.length_b   1.000
_cell.length_c   1.000
_cell.angle_alpha   90.00
_cell.angle_beta   90.00
_cell.angle_gamma   90.00
#
_symmetry.space_group_name_H-M   'P 1'
#
loop_
_entity.id
_entity.type
_entity.pdbx_description
1 polymer ?
#
loop_
_entity_poly.entity_id
_entity_poly.type
_entity_poly.pdbx_seq_one_letter_code
_entity_poly.pdbx_strand_id
1 'polypeptide(L)'
;MDKIRVLIAKPGLDGHDRGALVISQALRDAGMEVIYTGLRQSPKQIVRAAIQEDVDVIGLSSLSGAHNVLFPAVLNELNEKGAGDILVFGGGVIPLVDIKELESKGILKIFTPGTPTKVVSSYIKQAVAEHRGEKMNLLHPPKKVDHIGIAVESIEKTAAFYANHFHINVEKIAEVPDQGVRVAFLPLGNCKIELLEAIDESSSIHSFIKKRGEGLHHLAFEVDNVQQRLDQLKTEGIRLIDEQPKQGANGNPIAFLHPKSTHGTLLELCEELDHTNNDKGGQ
;
A
#
# COMPACT_ATOMS: atom_id res chain seq x y z
N MET A 1 -6.62 19.67 -13.36
CA MET A 1 -7.05 18.27 -13.15
C MET A 1 -8.53 18.34 -12.88
N ASP A 2 -9.33 17.71 -13.73
CA ASP A 2 -10.78 17.77 -13.58
C ASP A 2 -11.20 17.03 -12.32
N LYS A 3 -12.15 17.63 -11.60
CA LYS A 3 -12.62 17.13 -10.31
C LYS A 3 -13.23 15.74 -10.51
N ILE A 4 -12.82 14.77 -9.68
CA ILE A 4 -13.35 13.41 -9.76
C ILE A 4 -14.84 13.44 -9.41
N ARG A 5 -15.68 12.91 -10.30
CA ARG A 5 -17.14 12.80 -10.15
C ARG A 5 -17.49 11.37 -9.75
N VAL A 6 -18.14 11.23 -8.59
CA VAL A 6 -18.49 9.93 -8.00
C VAL A 6 -20.00 9.82 -7.86
N LEU A 7 -20.59 8.79 -8.45
CA LEU A 7 -21.97 8.41 -8.19
C LEU A 7 -22.04 7.33 -7.11
N ILE A 8 -22.66 7.63 -5.98
CA ILE A 8 -22.94 6.64 -4.94
C ILE A 8 -24.39 6.18 -5.09
N ALA A 9 -24.56 4.87 -5.26
CA ALA A 9 -25.86 4.25 -5.47
C ALA A 9 -26.09 3.05 -4.58
N LYS A 10 -27.37 2.74 -4.41
CA LYS A 10 -27.82 1.62 -3.62
C LYS A 10 -28.83 0.77 -4.41
N PRO A 11 -28.37 -0.33 -5.01
CA PRO A 11 -29.22 -1.10 -5.90
C PRO A 11 -30.27 -1.96 -5.16
N GLY A 12 -31.39 -2.21 -5.82
CA GLY A 12 -32.38 -3.20 -5.39
C GLY A 12 -33.37 -2.68 -4.34
N LEU A 13 -33.70 -3.48 -3.33
CA LEU A 13 -34.68 -3.13 -2.28
C LEU A 13 -34.03 -2.73 -0.94
N ASP A 14 -32.71 -2.57 -0.92
CA ASP A 14 -31.97 -2.32 0.31
C ASP A 14 -32.23 -0.90 0.83
N GLY A 15 -32.78 -0.81 2.05
CA GLY A 15 -33.14 0.44 2.72
C GLY A 15 -32.05 1.07 3.59
N HIS A 16 -30.84 0.47 3.68
CA HIS A 16 -29.80 0.92 4.60
C HIS A 16 -28.80 1.90 3.98
N ASP A 17 -28.98 3.20 4.17
CA ASP A 17 -28.13 4.23 3.53
C ASP A 17 -26.93 4.70 4.36
N ARG A 18 -26.87 4.41 5.66
CA ARG A 18 -25.84 5.00 6.55
C ARG A 18 -24.41 4.86 6.02
N GLY A 19 -24.03 3.68 5.51
CA GLY A 19 -22.71 3.46 4.91
C GLY A 19 -22.48 4.31 3.66
N ALA A 20 -23.48 4.35 2.76
CA ALA A 20 -23.43 5.15 1.55
C ALA A 20 -23.32 6.65 1.85
N LEU A 21 -24.03 7.15 2.86
CA LEU A 21 -23.97 8.55 3.30
C LEU A 21 -22.62 8.92 3.92
N VAL A 22 -22.06 8.04 4.77
CA VAL A 22 -20.74 8.25 5.38
C VAL A 22 -19.65 8.30 4.30
N ILE A 23 -19.67 7.38 3.34
CA ILE A 23 -18.72 7.39 2.22
C ILE A 23 -18.95 8.64 1.36
N SER A 24 -20.21 9.00 1.06
CA SER A 24 -20.51 10.19 0.27
C SER A 24 -19.94 11.45 0.91
N GLN A 25 -20.07 11.62 2.23
CA GLN A 25 -19.49 12.74 2.95
C GLN A 25 -17.96 12.71 2.91
N ALA A 26 -17.34 11.55 3.19
CA ALA A 26 -15.89 11.44 3.20
C ALA A 26 -15.25 11.74 1.83
N LEU A 27 -15.91 11.36 0.73
CA LEU A 27 -15.43 11.65 -0.62
C LEU A 27 -15.56 13.15 -0.95
N ARG A 28 -16.62 13.82 -0.47
CA ARG A 28 -16.75 15.29 -0.55
C ARG A 28 -15.65 15.99 0.23
N ASP A 29 -15.38 15.54 1.46
CA ASP A 29 -14.30 16.08 2.30
C ASP A 29 -12.93 15.88 1.65
N ALA A 30 -12.76 14.82 0.85
CA ALA A 30 -11.56 14.56 0.06
C ALA A 30 -11.46 15.38 -1.24
N GLY A 31 -12.42 16.27 -1.51
CA GLY A 31 -12.43 17.19 -2.66
C GLY A 31 -13.11 16.66 -3.92
N MET A 32 -13.82 15.53 -3.85
CA MET A 32 -14.55 14.96 -5.00
C MET A 32 -15.95 15.58 -5.13
N GLU A 33 -16.51 15.52 -6.34
CA GLU A 33 -17.92 15.81 -6.58
C GLU A 33 -18.73 14.53 -6.42
N VAL A 34 -19.75 14.54 -5.55
CA VAL A 34 -20.46 13.30 -5.18
C VAL A 34 -21.95 13.43 -5.40
N ILE A 35 -22.47 12.60 -6.31
CA ILE A 35 -23.88 12.43 -6.63
C ILE A 35 -24.41 11.21 -5.88
N TYR A 36 -25.38 11.40 -4.97
CA TYR A 36 -26.03 10.29 -4.28
C TYR A 36 -27.40 10.04 -4.89
N THR A 37 -27.64 8.86 -5.45
CA THR A 37 -28.89 8.54 -6.16
C THR A 37 -30.07 8.25 -5.24
N GLY A 38 -29.83 8.17 -3.92
CA GLY A 38 -30.81 7.69 -2.96
C GLY A 38 -30.94 6.17 -2.96
N LEU A 39 -31.98 5.71 -2.26
CA LEU A 39 -32.27 4.30 -2.04
C LEU A 39 -32.98 3.66 -3.25
N ARG A 40 -32.92 2.33 -3.30
CA ARG A 40 -33.75 1.47 -4.15
C ARG A 40 -33.68 1.74 -5.65
N GLN A 41 -32.47 1.91 -6.17
CA GLN A 41 -32.27 2.12 -7.59
C GLN A 41 -32.15 0.79 -8.34
N SER A 42 -32.71 0.69 -9.54
CA SER A 42 -32.41 -0.43 -10.44
C SER A 42 -31.04 -0.23 -11.12
N PRO A 43 -30.34 -1.30 -11.54
CA PRO A 43 -29.10 -1.16 -12.31
C PRO A 43 -29.23 -0.20 -13.50
N LYS A 44 -30.34 -0.27 -14.23
CA LYS A 44 -30.66 0.63 -15.36
C LYS A 44 -30.72 2.10 -14.96
N GLN A 45 -31.34 2.42 -13.82
CA GLN A 45 -31.41 3.79 -13.31
C GLN A 45 -30.03 4.30 -12.88
N ILE A 46 -29.24 3.45 -12.22
CA ILE A 46 -27.88 3.77 -11.79
C ILE A 46 -27.01 4.11 -12.99
N VAL A 47 -26.98 3.23 -14.00
CA VAL A 47 -26.16 3.44 -15.21
C VAL A 47 -26.63 4.67 -15.99
N ARG A 48 -27.94 4.87 -16.14
CA ARG A 48 -28.48 6.07 -16.79
C ARG A 48 -28.02 7.35 -16.09
N ALA A 49 -28.11 7.38 -14.76
CA ALA A 49 -27.68 8.54 -13.99
C ALA A 49 -26.17 8.75 -14.09
N ALA A 50 -25.37 7.68 -14.05
CA ALA A 50 -23.91 7.75 -14.17
C ALA A 50 -23.46 8.36 -15.51
N ILE A 51 -24.07 7.92 -16.61
CA ILE A 51 -23.78 8.45 -17.95
C ILE A 51 -24.25 9.91 -18.07
N GLN A 52 -25.46 10.21 -17.58
CA GLN A 52 -26.01 11.57 -17.66
C GLN A 52 -25.19 12.57 -16.84
N GLU A 53 -24.68 12.13 -15.70
CA GLU A 53 -23.85 12.93 -14.79
C GLU A 53 -22.36 12.83 -15.12
N ASP A 54 -21.96 12.20 -16.24
CA ASP A 54 -20.57 12.11 -16.70
C ASP A 54 -19.58 11.75 -15.57
N VAL A 55 -19.85 10.64 -14.87
CA VAL A 55 -19.09 10.26 -13.68
C VAL A 55 -17.89 9.40 -14.02
N ASP A 56 -16.78 9.61 -13.31
CA ASP A 56 -15.59 8.76 -13.42
C ASP A 56 -15.80 7.39 -12.76
N VAL A 57 -16.67 7.35 -11.74
CA VAL A 57 -16.79 6.19 -10.86
C VAL A 57 -18.18 6.05 -10.25
N ILE A 58 -18.63 4.80 -10.16
CA ILE A 58 -19.82 4.37 -9.41
C ILE A 58 -19.40 3.61 -8.14
N GLY A 59 -19.88 4.03 -6.98
CA GLY A 59 -19.81 3.29 -5.72
C GLY A 59 -21.15 2.63 -5.40
N LEU A 60 -21.18 1.30 -5.33
CA LEU A 60 -22.37 0.52 -5.02
C LEU A 60 -22.39 0.08 -3.56
N SER A 61 -23.49 0.32 -2.85
CA SER A 61 -23.66 -0.13 -1.46
C SER A 61 -24.64 -1.30 -1.35
N SER A 62 -24.29 -2.36 -0.62
CA SER A 62 -25.19 -3.49 -0.34
C SER A 62 -25.11 -4.02 1.10
N LEU A 63 -26.27 -4.19 1.72
CA LEU A 63 -26.49 -4.86 2.99
C LEU A 63 -27.56 -5.97 2.87
N SER A 64 -28.22 -6.08 1.72
CA SER A 64 -29.32 -7.03 1.48
C SER A 64 -28.88 -8.42 1.01
N GLY A 65 -27.57 -8.64 0.84
CA GLY A 65 -27.02 -9.90 0.30
C GLY A 65 -27.21 -10.09 -1.21
N ALA A 66 -27.78 -9.10 -1.91
CA ALA A 66 -28.04 -9.17 -3.34
C ALA A 66 -26.84 -8.71 -4.21
N HIS A 67 -25.67 -8.47 -3.61
CA HIS A 67 -24.47 -7.97 -4.28
C HIS A 67 -24.01 -8.84 -5.45
N ASN A 68 -24.07 -10.18 -5.31
CA ASN A 68 -23.67 -11.13 -6.36
C ASN A 68 -24.53 -11.05 -7.64
N VAL A 69 -25.72 -10.46 -7.56
CA VAL A 69 -26.62 -10.28 -8.70
C VAL A 69 -26.60 -8.83 -9.17
N LEU A 70 -26.73 -7.89 -8.23
CA LEU A 70 -26.95 -6.48 -8.57
C LEU A 70 -25.69 -5.76 -9.02
N PHE A 71 -24.52 -6.10 -8.47
CA PHE A 71 -23.27 -5.45 -8.87
C PHE A 71 -22.86 -5.87 -10.30
N PRO A 72 -22.86 -7.18 -10.64
CA PRO A 72 -22.63 -7.59 -12.03
C PRO A 72 -23.68 -7.05 -13.01
N ALA A 73 -24.94 -6.90 -12.58
CA ALA A 73 -25.97 -6.31 -13.44
C ALA A 73 -25.68 -4.83 -13.80
N VAL A 74 -25.06 -4.06 -12.90
CA VAL A 74 -24.61 -2.69 -13.20
C VAL A 74 -23.47 -2.71 -14.22
N LEU A 75 -22.48 -3.58 -14.05
CA LEU A 75 -21.37 -3.74 -15.00
C LEU A 75 -21.86 -4.15 -16.40
N ASN A 76 -22.78 -5.12 -16.47
CA ASN A 76 -23.35 -5.56 -17.74
C ASN A 76 -24.09 -4.41 -18.44
N GLU A 77 -24.91 -3.66 -17.70
CA GLU A 77 -25.63 -2.52 -18.26
C GLU A 77 -24.68 -1.40 -18.72
N LEU A 78 -23.58 -1.12 -18.00
CA LEU A 78 -22.54 -0.19 -18.46
C LEU A 78 -21.95 -0.62 -19.82
N ASN A 79 -21.59 -1.89 -19.94
CA ASN A 79 -21.06 -2.45 -21.18
C ASN A 79 -22.08 -2.40 -22.32
N GLU A 80 -23.35 -2.75 -22.06
CA GLU A 80 -24.44 -2.65 -23.04
C GLU A 80 -24.68 -1.22 -23.54
N LYS A 81 -24.38 -0.21 -22.71
CA LYS A 81 -24.50 1.21 -23.05
C LYS A 81 -23.22 1.81 -23.64
N GLY A 82 -22.14 1.04 -23.77
CA GLY A 82 -20.85 1.52 -24.25
C GLY A 82 -20.15 2.46 -23.26
N ALA A 83 -20.48 2.38 -21.97
CA ALA A 83 -19.91 3.17 -20.88
C ALA A 83 -19.08 2.30 -19.92
N GLY A 84 -18.37 1.30 -20.48
CA GLY A 84 -17.55 0.36 -19.70
C GLY A 84 -16.26 0.97 -19.15
N ASP A 85 -15.96 2.20 -19.51
CA ASP A 85 -14.88 3.04 -18.97
C ASP A 85 -15.18 3.56 -17.56
N ILE A 86 -16.46 3.70 -17.18
CA ILE A 86 -16.83 4.14 -15.83
C ILE A 86 -16.43 3.06 -14.81
N LEU A 87 -15.57 3.43 -13.86
CA LEU A 87 -15.08 2.51 -12.83
C LEU A 87 -16.18 2.14 -11.84
N VAL A 88 -16.17 0.91 -11.31
CA VAL A 88 -17.15 0.46 -10.30
C VAL A 88 -16.46 -0.11 -9.07
N PHE A 89 -16.77 0.45 -7.90
CA PHE A 89 -16.39 -0.10 -6.59
C PHE A 89 -17.66 -0.51 -5.82
N GLY A 90 -17.48 -1.37 -4.83
CA GLY A 90 -18.56 -1.82 -3.95
C GLY A 90 -18.25 -1.62 -2.48
N GLY A 91 -19.30 -1.66 -1.65
CA GLY A 91 -19.14 -1.68 -0.21
C GLY A 91 -20.37 -2.18 0.53
N GLY A 92 -20.15 -2.57 1.79
CA GLY A 92 -21.18 -3.10 2.68
C GLY A 92 -20.78 -4.40 3.36
N VAL A 93 -21.74 -5.11 3.95
CA VAL A 93 -21.46 -6.39 4.64
C VAL A 93 -21.50 -7.50 3.62
N ILE A 94 -20.36 -7.71 2.96
CA ILE A 94 -20.18 -8.68 1.87
C ILE A 94 -19.23 -9.79 2.36
N PRO A 95 -19.61 -11.09 2.26
CA PRO A 95 -18.75 -12.21 2.59
C PRO A 95 -17.43 -12.23 1.79
N LEU A 96 -16.32 -12.64 2.42
CA LEU A 96 -15.00 -12.69 1.78
C LEU A 96 -14.95 -13.53 0.50
N VAL A 97 -15.73 -14.60 0.43
CA VAL A 97 -15.83 -15.46 -0.76
C VAL A 97 -16.47 -14.71 -1.94
N ASP A 98 -17.48 -13.90 -1.67
CA ASP A 98 -18.19 -13.10 -2.67
C ASP A 98 -17.33 -11.93 -3.16
N ILE A 99 -16.49 -11.35 -2.29
CA ILE A 99 -15.58 -10.26 -2.67
C ILE A 99 -14.66 -10.70 -3.81
N LYS A 100 -14.02 -11.87 -3.68
CA LYS A 100 -13.12 -12.39 -4.72
C LYS A 100 -13.85 -12.61 -6.04
N GLU A 101 -15.06 -13.16 -5.98
CA GLU A 101 -15.87 -13.38 -7.17
C GLU A 101 -16.27 -12.06 -7.84
N LEU A 102 -16.73 -11.07 -7.07
CA LEU A 102 -17.08 -9.74 -7.58
C LEU A 102 -15.88 -9.02 -8.19
N GLU A 103 -14.72 -9.08 -7.54
CA GLU A 103 -13.48 -8.48 -8.06
C GLU A 103 -13.05 -9.14 -9.39
N SER A 104 -13.16 -10.46 -9.49
CA SER A 104 -12.87 -11.18 -10.74
C SER A 104 -13.81 -10.83 -11.91
N LYS A 105 -15.00 -10.31 -11.61
CA LYS A 105 -16.01 -9.89 -12.60
C LYS A 105 -15.87 -8.43 -13.05
N GLY A 106 -14.90 -7.69 -12.51
CA GLY A 106 -14.62 -6.30 -12.90
C GLY A 106 -15.05 -5.24 -11.89
N ILE A 107 -15.51 -5.62 -10.69
CA ILE A 107 -15.61 -4.64 -9.59
C ILE A 107 -14.19 -4.35 -9.08
N LEU A 108 -13.74 -3.11 -9.14
CA LEU A 108 -12.33 -2.81 -8.85
C LEU A 108 -11.93 -3.09 -7.39
N LYS A 109 -12.85 -2.89 -6.44
CA LYS A 109 -12.62 -3.17 -5.01
C LYS A 109 -13.92 -3.24 -4.23
N ILE A 110 -13.95 -4.10 -3.22
CA ILE A 110 -14.99 -4.09 -2.18
C ILE A 110 -14.44 -3.54 -0.86
N PHE A 111 -15.09 -2.52 -0.32
CA PHE A 111 -14.80 -1.96 1.00
C PHE A 111 -15.82 -2.43 2.04
N THR A 112 -15.37 -3.18 3.04
CA THR A 112 -16.20 -3.68 4.14
C THR A 112 -16.19 -2.73 5.35
N PRO A 113 -17.15 -2.85 6.28
CA PRO A 113 -17.11 -2.11 7.55
C PRO A 113 -15.76 -2.21 8.26
N GLY A 114 -15.31 -1.09 8.82
CA GLY A 114 -14.00 -0.96 9.46
C GLY A 114 -12.92 -0.37 8.54
N THR A 115 -13.13 -0.35 7.22
CA THR A 115 -12.21 0.34 6.30
C THR A 115 -12.17 1.84 6.62
N PRO A 116 -10.99 2.44 6.89
CA PRO A 116 -10.89 3.88 7.09
C PRO A 116 -11.36 4.64 5.85
N THR A 117 -12.18 5.69 6.03
CA THR A 117 -12.74 6.46 4.90
C THR A 117 -11.67 7.12 4.04
N LYS A 118 -10.53 7.50 4.63
CA LYS A 118 -9.35 7.99 3.90
C LYS A 118 -8.77 6.96 2.94
N VAL A 119 -8.76 5.67 3.30
CA VAL A 119 -8.28 4.60 2.41
C VAL A 119 -9.19 4.50 1.18
N VAL A 120 -10.51 4.60 1.37
CA VAL A 120 -11.47 4.61 0.27
C VAL A 120 -11.24 5.81 -0.67
N SER A 121 -11.09 7.02 -0.12
CA SER A 121 -10.89 8.21 -0.95
C SER A 121 -9.54 8.21 -1.67
N SER A 122 -8.45 7.80 -1.00
CA SER A 122 -7.14 7.63 -1.64
C SER A 122 -7.19 6.61 -2.77
N TYR A 123 -7.84 5.46 -2.56
CA TYR A 123 -7.97 4.42 -3.57
C TYR A 123 -8.77 4.88 -4.80
N ILE A 124 -9.87 5.61 -4.60
CA ILE A 124 -10.65 6.15 -5.73
C ILE A 124 -9.83 7.17 -6.52
N LYS A 125 -9.09 8.07 -5.85
CA LYS A 125 -8.17 9.01 -6.52
C LYS A 125 -7.13 8.26 -7.35
N GLN A 126 -6.59 7.20 -6.77
CA GLN A 126 -5.60 6.34 -7.41
C GLN A 126 -6.15 5.73 -8.69
N ALA A 127 -7.26 5.01 -8.59
CA ALA A 127 -7.84 4.25 -9.70
C ALA A 127 -8.34 5.15 -10.84
N VAL A 128 -8.94 6.32 -10.52
CA VAL A 128 -9.40 7.27 -11.56
C VAL A 128 -8.21 7.86 -12.32
N ALA A 129 -7.13 8.20 -11.61
CA ALA A 129 -5.94 8.72 -12.27
C ALA A 129 -5.24 7.68 -13.15
N GLU A 130 -5.11 6.43 -12.67
CA GLU A 130 -4.64 5.30 -13.49
C GLU A 130 -5.48 5.16 -14.77
N HIS A 131 -6.80 5.21 -14.62
CA HIS A 131 -7.74 5.08 -15.73
C HIS A 131 -7.63 6.23 -16.75
N ARG A 132 -7.38 7.45 -16.27
CA ARG A 132 -7.13 8.64 -17.11
C ARG A 132 -5.75 8.63 -17.77
N GLY A 133 -4.90 7.64 -17.50
CA GLY A 133 -3.52 7.60 -17.96
C GLY A 133 -2.65 8.70 -17.33
N GLU A 134 -3.11 9.27 -16.22
CA GLU A 134 -2.35 10.26 -15.47
C GLU A 134 -1.21 9.52 -14.76
N LYS A 135 0.02 10.02 -14.90
CA LYS A 135 1.14 9.59 -14.05
C LYS A 135 0.88 10.07 -12.63
N MET A 136 0.06 9.35 -11.89
CA MET A 136 0.11 9.42 -10.46
C MET A 136 1.40 8.74 -10.01
N ASN A 137 1.99 9.30 -8.98
CA ASN A 137 2.96 8.64 -8.15
C ASN A 137 2.24 7.54 -7.35
N LEU A 138 1.80 6.51 -8.08
CA LEU A 138 0.99 5.39 -7.59
C LEU A 138 1.88 4.49 -6.76
N LEU A 139 1.45 4.22 -5.54
CA LEU A 139 2.21 3.39 -4.63
C LEU A 139 1.72 1.95 -4.76
N HIS A 140 2.41 1.17 -5.57
CA HIS A 140 2.16 -0.26 -5.71
C HIS A 140 2.39 -1.00 -4.38
N PRO A 141 1.89 -2.24 -4.20
CA PRO A 141 2.38 -3.09 -3.11
C PRO A 141 3.92 -3.12 -3.10
N PRO A 142 4.58 -3.19 -1.94
CA PRO A 142 6.02 -3.38 -1.92
C PRO A 142 6.41 -4.61 -2.75
N LYS A 143 7.49 -4.50 -3.52
CA LYS A 143 7.87 -5.51 -4.54
C LYS A 143 8.25 -6.84 -3.90
N LYS A 144 8.98 -6.78 -2.78
CA LYS A 144 9.48 -7.94 -2.01
C LYS A 144 9.93 -7.50 -0.62
N VAL A 145 10.26 -8.49 0.21
CA VAL A 145 11.18 -8.27 1.34
C VAL A 145 12.57 -8.05 0.76
N ASP A 146 13.18 -6.90 1.04
CA ASP A 146 14.56 -6.62 0.60
C ASP A 146 15.55 -7.33 1.53
N HIS A 147 15.44 -7.06 2.83
CA HIS A 147 16.30 -7.65 3.84
C HIS A 147 15.62 -7.83 5.20
N ILE A 148 16.25 -8.68 6.01
CA ILE A 148 15.91 -8.90 7.42
C ILE A 148 17.12 -8.49 8.25
N GLY A 149 16.96 -7.44 9.07
CA GLY A 149 17.99 -6.96 9.97
C GLY A 149 18.08 -7.81 11.23
N ILE A 150 19.28 -8.26 11.58
CA ILE A 150 19.59 -9.04 12.78
C ILE A 150 20.67 -8.30 13.56
N ALA A 151 20.33 -7.83 14.77
CA ALA A 151 21.29 -7.21 15.67
C ALA A 151 22.20 -8.27 16.30
N VAL A 152 23.51 -8.06 16.20
CA VAL A 152 24.55 -8.99 16.67
C VAL A 152 25.64 -8.24 17.43
N GLU A 153 26.29 -8.91 18.38
CA GLU A 153 27.46 -8.40 19.10
C GLU A 153 28.72 -8.46 18.24
N SER A 154 28.81 -9.41 17.30
CA SER A 154 29.92 -9.52 16.36
C SER A 154 29.45 -10.09 15.02
N ILE A 155 29.65 -9.29 13.97
CA ILE A 155 29.46 -9.71 12.58
C ILE A 155 30.37 -10.90 12.28
N GLU A 156 31.63 -10.89 12.71
CA GLU A 156 32.60 -11.94 12.37
C GLU A 156 32.16 -13.30 12.91
N LYS A 157 31.76 -13.37 14.19
CA LYS A 157 31.30 -14.62 14.80
C LYS A 157 30.03 -15.13 14.14
N THR A 158 29.07 -14.23 13.91
CA THR A 158 27.76 -14.60 13.35
C THR A 158 27.86 -14.98 11.87
N ALA A 159 28.64 -14.22 11.08
CA ALA A 159 28.94 -14.54 9.70
C ALA A 159 29.63 -15.90 9.56
N ALA A 160 30.60 -16.20 10.44
CA ALA A 160 31.27 -17.51 10.45
C ALA A 160 30.27 -18.65 10.73
N PHE A 161 29.30 -18.45 11.62
CA PHE A 161 28.24 -19.42 11.86
C PHE A 161 27.41 -19.69 10.59
N TYR A 162 26.93 -18.64 9.92
CA TYR A 162 26.17 -18.77 8.67
C TYR A 162 26.99 -19.42 7.55
N ALA A 163 28.26 -19.04 7.40
CA ALA A 163 29.14 -19.61 6.38
C ALA A 163 29.45 -21.09 6.64
N ASN A 164 29.77 -21.46 7.88
CA ASN A 164 30.22 -22.82 8.20
C ASN A 164 29.07 -23.84 8.23
N HIS A 165 27.87 -23.43 8.66
CA HIS A 165 26.76 -24.36 8.87
C HIS A 165 25.70 -24.31 7.79
N PHE A 166 25.55 -23.17 7.11
CA PHE A 166 24.52 -22.97 6.08
C PHE A 166 25.12 -22.61 4.72
N HIS A 167 26.44 -22.43 4.63
CA HIS A 167 27.15 -22.05 3.40
C HIS A 167 26.67 -20.73 2.79
N ILE A 168 26.19 -19.82 3.64
CA ILE A 168 25.80 -18.46 3.27
C ILE A 168 26.98 -17.54 3.60
N ASN A 169 27.63 -17.01 2.57
CA ASN A 169 28.81 -16.16 2.71
C ASN A 169 28.44 -14.68 2.77
N VAL A 170 29.28 -13.88 3.44
CA VAL A 170 29.17 -12.43 3.41
C VAL A 170 29.53 -11.93 2.02
N GLU A 171 28.65 -11.15 1.41
CA GLU A 171 28.89 -10.49 0.13
C GLU A 171 29.69 -9.20 0.32
N LYS A 172 29.32 -8.40 1.33
CA LYS A 172 29.92 -7.10 1.60
C LYS A 172 29.78 -6.74 3.07
N ILE A 173 30.78 -6.04 3.60
CA ILE A 173 30.72 -5.34 4.89
C ILE A 173 30.87 -3.84 4.62
N ALA A 174 30.02 -3.03 5.25
CA ALA A 174 30.06 -1.58 5.16
C ALA A 174 29.88 -0.96 6.55
N GLU A 175 30.55 0.16 6.80
CA GLU A 175 30.27 1.00 7.97
C GLU A 175 29.33 2.12 7.56
N VAL A 176 28.34 2.40 8.42
CA VAL A 176 27.41 3.52 8.30
C VAL A 176 27.55 4.38 9.56
N PRO A 177 28.58 5.26 9.63
CA PRO A 177 28.88 6.01 10.84
C PRO A 177 27.72 6.89 11.31
N ASP A 178 26.97 7.49 10.39
CA ASP A 178 25.79 8.32 10.69
C ASP A 178 24.69 7.56 11.44
N GLN A 179 24.67 6.23 11.31
CA GLN A 179 23.75 5.34 12.01
C GLN A 179 24.41 4.59 13.17
N GLY A 180 25.73 4.75 13.36
CA GLY A 180 26.50 4.09 14.42
C GLY A 180 26.56 2.57 14.27
N VAL A 181 26.52 2.05 13.03
CA VAL A 181 26.46 0.61 12.76
C VAL A 181 27.46 0.17 11.69
N ARG A 182 28.00 -1.02 11.88
CA ARG A 182 28.65 -1.82 10.85
C ARG A 182 27.66 -2.88 10.38
N VAL A 183 27.64 -3.11 9.09
CA VAL A 183 26.62 -3.90 8.40
C VAL A 183 27.28 -4.95 7.54
N ALA A 184 26.86 -6.21 7.65
CA ALA A 184 27.25 -7.29 6.75
C ALA A 184 26.05 -7.89 6.02
N PHE A 185 26.18 -8.01 4.69
CA PHE A 185 25.12 -8.53 3.83
C PHE A 185 25.37 -10.00 3.49
N LEU A 186 24.38 -10.84 3.77
CA LEU A 186 24.38 -12.27 3.48
C LEU A 186 23.23 -12.57 2.51
N PRO A 187 23.51 -12.72 1.19
CA PRO A 187 22.47 -12.93 0.19
C PRO A 187 21.83 -14.33 0.34
N LEU A 188 20.50 -14.39 0.23
CA LEU A 188 19.72 -15.62 0.33
C LEU A 188 18.49 -15.58 -0.59
N GLY A 189 18.62 -16.14 -1.78
CA GLY A 189 17.56 -16.14 -2.79
C GLY A 189 17.22 -14.71 -3.24
N ASN A 190 15.98 -14.28 -3.04
CA ASN A 190 15.51 -12.93 -3.40
C ASN A 190 15.56 -11.93 -2.24
N CYS A 191 16.08 -12.31 -1.07
CA CYS A 191 16.19 -11.50 0.14
C CYS A 191 17.65 -11.50 0.63
N LYS A 192 17.98 -10.62 1.57
CA LYS A 192 19.28 -10.62 2.29
C LYS A 192 19.06 -10.76 3.79
N ILE A 193 19.99 -11.41 4.48
CA ILE A 193 20.17 -11.24 5.93
C ILE A 193 21.16 -10.10 6.11
N GLU A 194 20.78 -9.12 6.91
CA GLU A 194 21.62 -7.97 7.23
C GLU A 194 22.05 -8.06 8.70
N LEU A 195 23.31 -8.36 8.94
CA LEU A 195 23.87 -8.40 10.29
C LEU A 195 24.29 -7.00 10.71
N LEU A 196 23.76 -6.54 11.84
CA LEU A 196 23.95 -5.19 12.36
C LEU A 196 24.77 -5.26 13.65
N GLU A 197 25.98 -4.73 13.61
CA GLU A 197 26.86 -4.59 14.77
C GLU A 197 27.01 -3.12 15.14
N ALA A 198 26.88 -2.78 16.42
CA ALA A 198 27.07 -1.42 16.88
C ALA A 198 28.55 -1.03 16.83
N ILE A 199 28.86 0.14 16.26
CA ILE A 199 30.24 0.68 16.27
C ILE A 199 30.61 1.16 17.69
N ASP A 200 29.64 1.71 18.43
CA ASP A 200 29.82 2.18 19.80
C ASP A 200 28.51 2.10 20.61
N GLU A 201 28.59 2.46 21.90
CA GLU A 201 27.46 2.37 22.84
C GLU A 201 26.31 3.36 22.55
N SER A 202 26.55 4.40 21.73
CA SER A 202 25.52 5.36 21.34
C SER A 202 24.56 4.81 20.28
N SER A 203 24.95 3.72 19.60
CA SER A 203 24.17 3.05 18.56
C SER A 203 22.81 2.56 19.07
N SER A 204 21.79 2.68 18.22
CA SER A 204 20.47 2.10 18.47
C SER A 204 20.54 0.56 18.59
N ILE A 205 21.47 -0.07 17.88
CA ILE A 205 21.74 -1.51 17.93
C ILE A 205 22.31 -1.91 19.29
N HIS A 206 23.26 -1.15 19.84
CA HIS A 206 23.78 -1.41 21.19
C HIS A 206 22.64 -1.35 22.22
N SER A 207 21.81 -0.30 22.14
CA SER A 207 20.64 -0.14 23.01
C SER A 207 19.60 -1.26 22.85
N PHE A 208 19.44 -1.81 21.65
CA PHE A 208 18.56 -2.94 21.37
C PHE A 208 19.09 -4.21 22.03
N ILE A 209 20.35 -4.57 21.78
CA ILE A 209 20.97 -5.80 22.31
C ILE A 209 20.96 -5.78 23.84
N LYS A 210 21.28 -4.63 24.46
CA LYS A 210 21.23 -4.50 25.93
C LYS A 210 19.84 -4.76 26.53
N LYS A 211 18.78 -4.45 25.78
CA LYS A 211 17.39 -4.58 26.26
C LYS A 211 16.75 -5.92 25.90
N ARG A 212 17.16 -6.54 24.78
CA ARG A 212 16.47 -7.68 24.18
C ARG A 212 17.35 -8.88 23.86
N GLY A 213 18.68 -8.73 23.95
CA GLY A 213 19.65 -9.67 23.39
C GLY A 213 19.84 -9.50 21.88
N GLU A 214 20.78 -10.26 21.31
CA GLU A 214 20.91 -10.42 19.86
C GLU A 214 19.62 -10.99 19.25
N GLY A 215 19.34 -10.65 17.98
CA GLY A 215 18.18 -11.21 17.27
C GLY A 215 17.57 -10.29 16.23
N LEU A 216 16.38 -10.69 15.74
CA LEU A 216 15.63 -9.96 14.71
C LEU A 216 15.34 -8.53 15.16
N HIS A 217 15.81 -7.56 14.37
CA HIS A 217 15.72 -6.14 14.66
C HIS A 217 14.64 -5.42 13.83
N HIS A 218 14.64 -5.60 12.51
CA HIS A 218 13.65 -4.99 11.61
C HIS A 218 13.37 -5.88 10.39
N LEU A 219 12.31 -5.54 9.65
CA LEU A 219 11.97 -6.10 8.35
C LEU A 219 11.92 -4.96 7.32
N ALA A 220 12.62 -5.11 6.20
CA ALA A 220 12.66 -4.11 5.15
C ALA A 220 11.87 -4.54 3.91
N PHE A 221 11.08 -3.60 3.38
CA PHE A 221 10.31 -3.78 2.15
C PHE A 221 10.86 -2.89 1.04
N GLU A 222 11.05 -3.47 -0.15
CA GLU A 222 11.42 -2.69 -1.34
C GLU A 222 10.18 -1.97 -1.91
N VAL A 223 10.29 -0.66 -2.09
CA VAL A 223 9.24 0.20 -2.67
C VAL A 223 9.79 1.00 -3.86
N ASP A 224 8.89 1.41 -4.76
CA ASP A 224 9.26 2.19 -5.95
C ASP A 224 9.81 3.58 -5.61
N ASN A 225 9.28 4.21 -4.56
CA ASN A 225 9.72 5.51 -4.09
C ASN A 225 9.47 5.69 -2.59
N VAL A 226 10.52 5.88 -1.78
CA VAL A 226 10.38 6.01 -0.32
C VAL A 226 9.64 7.28 0.06
N GLN A 227 9.98 8.44 -0.53
CA GLN A 227 9.38 9.72 -0.14
C GLN A 227 7.86 9.71 -0.37
N GLN A 228 7.42 9.28 -1.54
CA GLN A 228 6.00 9.19 -1.87
C GLN A 228 5.27 8.23 -0.91
N ARG A 229 5.90 7.10 -0.54
CA ARG A 229 5.34 6.16 0.44
C ARG A 229 5.17 6.80 1.82
N LEU A 230 6.17 7.55 2.29
CA LEU A 230 6.08 8.27 3.56
C LEU A 230 4.93 9.28 3.54
N ASP A 231 4.77 10.04 2.45
CA ASP A 231 3.69 11.04 2.31
C ASP A 231 2.30 10.40 2.35
N GLN A 232 2.13 9.24 1.70
CA GLN A 232 0.90 8.45 1.78
C GLN A 232 0.63 8.02 3.22
N LEU A 233 1.60 7.33 3.84
CA LEU A 233 1.46 6.77 5.18
C LEU A 233 1.16 7.88 6.21
N LYS A 234 1.79 9.04 6.08
CA LYS A 234 1.51 10.23 6.91
C LYS A 234 0.07 10.70 6.73
N THR A 235 -0.43 10.78 5.49
CA THR A 235 -1.81 11.17 5.19
C THR A 235 -2.84 10.20 5.77
N GLU A 236 -2.50 8.91 5.77
CA GLU A 236 -3.27 7.81 6.35
C GLU A 236 -3.18 7.75 7.89
N GLY A 237 -2.35 8.60 8.51
CA GLY A 237 -2.21 8.71 9.96
C GLY A 237 -1.25 7.69 10.57
N ILE A 238 -0.41 7.05 9.77
CA ILE A 238 0.65 6.16 10.23
C ILE A 238 1.78 7.00 10.82
N ARG A 239 2.24 6.63 12.02
CA ARG A 239 3.36 7.30 12.68
C ARG A 239 4.67 6.85 12.04
N LEU A 240 5.41 7.82 11.54
CA LEU A 240 6.74 7.62 10.97
C LEU A 240 7.81 7.81 12.06
N ILE A 241 8.98 7.17 11.90
CA ILE A 241 10.20 7.58 12.61
C ILE A 241 10.90 8.64 11.76
N ASP A 242 11.02 8.37 10.46
CA ASP A 242 11.66 9.27 9.51
C ASP A 242 10.62 9.94 8.63
N GLU A 243 10.63 11.29 8.61
CA GLU A 243 9.75 12.06 7.72
C GLU A 243 10.34 12.28 6.31
N GLN A 244 11.64 12.01 6.15
CA GLN A 244 12.39 12.10 4.90
C GLN A 244 13.34 10.89 4.80
N PRO A 245 13.59 10.34 3.60
CA PRO A 245 14.54 9.27 3.40
C PRO A 245 15.94 9.65 3.89
N LYS A 246 16.65 8.66 4.41
CA LYS A 246 18.07 8.71 4.75
C LYS A 246 18.87 7.79 3.84
N GLN A 247 20.18 7.93 3.84
CA GLN A 247 21.05 7.03 3.10
C GLN A 247 21.29 5.74 3.89
N GLY A 248 20.97 4.59 3.28
CA GLY A 248 21.23 3.27 3.83
C GLY A 248 22.63 2.75 3.51
N ALA A 249 22.96 1.55 4.00
CA ALA A 249 24.29 0.94 3.92
C ALA A 249 24.79 0.66 2.47
N ASN A 250 23.88 0.54 1.51
CA ASN A 250 24.21 0.42 0.08
C ASN A 250 24.05 1.73 -0.71
N GLY A 251 23.84 2.87 -0.03
CA GLY A 251 23.58 4.15 -0.67
C GLY A 251 22.12 4.36 -1.12
N ASN A 252 21.30 3.33 -1.02
CA ASN A 252 19.86 3.37 -1.30
C ASN A 252 19.11 4.25 -0.28
N PRO A 253 18.08 5.01 -0.72
CA PRO A 253 17.18 5.70 0.20
C PRO A 253 16.42 4.71 1.09
N ILE A 254 16.42 4.98 2.40
CA ILE A 254 15.70 4.19 3.39
C ILE A 254 14.90 5.07 4.36
N ALA A 255 13.85 4.52 4.97
CA ALA A 255 13.12 5.18 6.05
C ALA A 255 12.43 4.19 6.98
N PHE A 256 12.38 4.50 8.28
CA PHE A 256 11.73 3.65 9.27
C PHE A 256 10.32 4.12 9.66
N LEU A 257 9.43 3.15 9.87
CA LEU A 257 8.10 3.35 10.44
C LEU A 257 8.11 3.05 11.94
N HIS A 258 7.29 3.78 12.71
CA HIS A 258 7.29 3.60 14.16
C HIS A 258 6.57 2.31 14.57
N PRO A 259 7.17 1.40 15.37
CA PRO A 259 6.59 0.10 15.75
C PRO A 259 5.15 0.15 16.32
N LYS A 260 4.78 1.24 17.00
CA LYS A 260 3.42 1.50 17.49
C LYS A 260 2.34 1.53 16.38
N SER A 261 2.70 1.90 15.15
CA SER A 261 1.77 1.92 14.01
C SER A 261 1.83 0.64 13.17
N THR A 262 2.79 -0.24 13.43
CA THR A 262 3.10 -1.44 12.65
C THR A 262 3.04 -2.70 13.54
N HIS A 263 2.14 -2.68 14.53
CA HIS A 263 1.85 -3.80 15.43
C HIS A 263 3.09 -4.39 16.12
N GLY A 264 4.03 -3.54 16.53
CA GLY A 264 5.24 -3.92 17.27
C GLY A 264 6.44 -4.27 16.40
N THR A 265 6.30 -4.30 15.06
CA THR A 265 7.39 -4.60 14.14
C THR A 265 8.07 -3.31 13.68
N LEU A 266 9.39 -3.21 13.78
CA LEU A 266 10.13 -2.12 13.15
C LEU A 266 10.19 -2.40 11.64
N LEU A 267 9.50 -1.59 10.85
CA LEU A 267 9.49 -1.70 9.39
C LEU A 267 10.39 -0.64 8.78
N GLU A 268 11.18 -1.07 7.82
CA GLU A 268 12.00 -0.23 6.96
C GLU A 268 11.42 -0.22 5.53
N LEU A 269 11.43 0.93 4.89
CA LEU A 269 11.18 1.09 3.46
C LEU A 269 12.53 1.32 2.78
N CYS A 270 12.81 0.60 1.71
CA CYS A 270 14.04 0.71 0.93
C CYS A 270 13.69 0.94 -0.55
N GLU A 271 14.38 1.85 -1.22
CA GLU A 271 14.27 2.08 -2.67
C GLU A 271 15.59 1.70 -3.33
N GLU A 272 15.54 0.71 -4.22
CA GLU A 272 16.72 0.29 -4.99
C GLU A 272 16.98 1.31 -6.12
N LEU A 273 18.15 1.94 -6.09
CA LEU A 273 18.57 2.83 -7.17
C LEU A 273 19.18 1.98 -8.30
N ASP A 274 18.57 2.01 -9.48
CA ASP A 274 19.11 1.33 -10.67
C ASP A 274 20.50 1.90 -11.02
N HIS A 275 21.56 1.15 -10.71
CA HIS A 275 22.94 1.51 -11.07
C HIS A 275 23.28 1.23 -12.55
N THR A 276 22.35 0.72 -13.36
CA THR A 276 22.64 0.20 -14.71
C THR A 276 22.71 1.23 -15.84
N ASN A 277 22.63 2.55 -15.57
CA ASN A 277 22.63 3.57 -16.63
C ASN A 277 23.90 4.44 -16.75
N ASN A 278 24.94 4.22 -15.94
CA ASN A 278 26.16 5.04 -16.01
C ASN A 278 27.31 4.51 -16.90
N ASP A 279 27.20 3.30 -17.48
CA ASP A 279 28.29 2.70 -18.29
C ASP A 279 28.07 2.78 -19.82
N LYS A 280 27.09 3.54 -20.32
CA LYS A 280 26.90 3.77 -21.78
C LYS A 280 27.31 5.17 -22.26
N GLY A 281 28.17 5.86 -21.52
CA GLY A 281 28.60 7.24 -21.80
C GLY A 281 30.11 7.39 -22.05
N GLY A 282 30.74 6.46 -22.77
CA GLY A 282 32.15 6.58 -23.15
C GLY A 282 32.45 5.77 -24.42
N GLN A 283 32.18 6.38 -25.58
CA GLN A 283 32.87 6.06 -26.84
C GLN A 283 34.05 7.01 -26.99
#